data_AF-A0A2G9Z6Y3-F1
#
_entry.id   AF-A0A2G9Z6Y3-F1
#
_cell.length_a   1.000
_cell.length_b   1.000
_cell.length_c   1.000
_cell.angle_alpha   90.00
_cell.angle_beta   90.00
_cell.angle_gamma   90.00
#
_symmetry.space_group_name_H-M   'P 1'
#
loop_
_entity.id
_entity.type
_entity.pdbx_description
1 polymer ?
#
loop_
_entity_poly.entity_id
_entity_poly.type
_entity_poly.pdbx_seq_one_letter_code
_entity_poly.pdbx_strand_id
1 'polypeptide(L)'
;DDQCEKNIDSIGVRVYNNNEHLSPPAWYEKYAHNPGSYSRKEIDSYEAIVSGRTNYVGFATDKGSGIYTDMFLISHSDNYQAVTLNIYDQLIKNLKFNAGYVDNVRACTNGKYCTKDSDCPQGETCNAEKDKLARDVIRFGHLNEMKYQLEKYRGSCTGHPELACQKDSDCPNDEQGAPFVCLVKNNTYPLLSAGTYLQGSSVSVWDSWHDTFAKLLGASPLLDPINEVFCDDSTAYNDECWDKDQKKFQCDAGSHFYHYEAISGGQKYKLSTNMEYAQSGWQPGNITIDSVDKSEFCSN
;
A
#
# COMPACT_ATOMS: atom_id res chain seq x y z
N ASP A 1 11.09 50.15 12.73
CA ASP A 1 11.39 50.04 11.30
C ASP A 1 11.13 48.62 10.83
N ASP A 2 9.87 48.30 10.53
CA ASP A 2 9.52 47.04 9.86
C ASP A 2 9.76 47.24 8.37
N GLN A 3 11.00 47.02 7.91
CA GLN A 3 11.23 46.85 6.48
C GLN A 3 10.61 45.53 6.06
N CYS A 4 9.54 45.60 5.29
CA CYS A 4 8.97 44.44 4.61
C CYS A 4 9.98 43.96 3.58
N GLU A 5 10.82 43.00 3.95
CA GLU A 5 11.74 42.36 3.01
C GLU A 5 10.91 41.66 1.93
N LYS A 6 11.23 41.96 0.67
CA LYS A 6 10.53 41.36 -0.47
C LYS A 6 10.90 39.88 -0.54
N ASN A 7 10.06 39.04 0.04
CA ASN A 7 10.15 37.60 -0.10
C ASN A 7 9.44 37.16 -1.40
N ILE A 8 10.19 36.55 -2.31
CA ILE A 8 9.68 35.99 -3.58
C ILE A 8 9.48 34.47 -3.51
N ASP A 9 9.72 33.88 -2.34
CA ASP A 9 9.50 32.48 -2.11
C ASP A 9 8.03 32.12 -2.26
N SER A 10 7.77 30.88 -2.64
CA SER A 10 6.42 30.38 -2.79
C SER A 10 6.29 28.99 -2.19
N ILE A 11 5.10 28.70 -1.68
CA ILE A 11 4.66 27.35 -1.32
C ILE A 11 3.52 27.01 -2.28
N GLY A 12 3.71 25.96 -3.07
CA GLY A 12 2.74 25.48 -4.04
C GLY A 12 2.08 24.20 -3.54
N VAL A 13 0.76 24.15 -3.64
CA VAL A 13 -0.05 22.95 -3.37
C VAL A 13 -0.80 22.55 -4.63
N ARG A 14 -0.84 21.25 -4.91
CA ARG A 14 -1.65 20.68 -6.00
C ARG A 14 -2.20 19.32 -5.59
N VAL A 15 -3.40 19.02 -6.03
CA VAL A 15 -4.01 17.68 -5.87
C VAL A 15 -4.22 17.09 -7.25
N TYR A 16 -3.83 15.82 -7.41
CA TYR A 16 -4.09 15.03 -8.59
C TYR A 16 -4.99 13.86 -8.24
N ASN A 17 -5.89 13.48 -9.16
CA ASN A 17 -6.63 12.24 -9.01
C ASN A 17 -5.68 11.04 -9.07
N ASN A 18 -5.96 10.02 -8.26
CA ASN A 18 -5.23 8.76 -8.28
C ASN A 18 -6.16 7.60 -8.66
N ASN A 19 -6.78 7.68 -9.84
CA ASN A 19 -7.77 6.70 -10.30
C ASN A 19 -7.25 5.25 -10.45
N GLU A 20 -5.94 5.05 -10.37
CA GLU A 20 -5.28 3.75 -10.38
C GLU A 20 -4.89 3.27 -8.97
N HIS A 21 -5.25 4.04 -7.94
CA HIS A 21 -4.98 3.79 -6.52
C HIS A 21 -3.50 3.39 -6.26
N LEU A 22 -2.58 4.10 -6.90
CA LEU A 22 -1.14 3.84 -6.79
C LEU A 22 -0.60 4.32 -5.44
N SER A 23 0.41 3.62 -4.92
CA SER A 23 1.22 4.14 -3.81
C SER A 23 1.93 5.44 -4.23
N PRO A 24 2.31 6.34 -3.30
CA PRO A 24 3.08 7.54 -3.65
C PRO A 24 4.37 7.25 -4.44
N PRO A 25 5.17 6.22 -4.11
CA PRO A 25 6.28 5.77 -4.96
C PRO A 25 5.85 5.42 -6.38
N ALA A 26 4.84 4.55 -6.54
CA ALA A 26 4.40 4.11 -7.86
C ALA A 26 3.81 5.25 -8.70
N TRP A 27 3.04 6.15 -8.06
CA TRP A 27 2.51 7.36 -8.70
C TRP A 27 3.64 8.29 -9.14
N TYR A 28 4.65 8.49 -8.29
CA TYR A 28 5.79 9.35 -8.56
C TYR A 28 6.61 8.84 -9.75
N GLU A 29 6.94 7.56 -9.77
CA GLU A 29 7.65 6.95 -10.90
C GLU A 29 6.86 7.07 -12.21
N LYS A 30 5.53 6.97 -12.14
CA LYS A 30 4.68 6.99 -13.33
C LYS A 30 4.39 8.40 -13.86
N TYR A 31 4.16 9.38 -13.00
CA TYR A 31 3.61 10.68 -13.38
C TYR A 31 4.49 11.89 -13.06
N ALA A 32 5.50 11.75 -12.20
CA ALA A 32 6.37 12.88 -11.92
C ALA A 32 7.25 13.20 -13.12
N HIS A 33 7.53 14.48 -13.31
CA HIS A 33 8.49 14.91 -14.33
C HIS A 33 9.90 14.60 -13.83
N ASN A 34 10.61 13.71 -14.52
CA ASN A 34 11.97 13.25 -14.19
C ASN A 34 12.06 12.73 -12.73
N PRO A 35 11.48 11.55 -12.44
CA PRO A 35 11.58 10.97 -11.11
C PRO A 35 13.05 10.74 -10.73
N GLY A 36 13.36 10.98 -9.46
CA GLY A 36 14.69 10.81 -8.88
C GLY A 36 14.61 10.13 -7.52
N SER A 37 15.67 10.22 -6.73
CA SER A 37 15.68 9.64 -5.39
C SER A 37 14.61 10.25 -4.50
N TYR A 38 13.89 9.41 -3.76
CA TYR A 38 12.94 9.81 -2.75
C TYR A 38 13.17 9.06 -1.43
N SER A 39 12.53 9.52 -0.36
CA SER A 39 12.41 8.78 0.89
C SER A 39 10.94 8.66 1.28
N ARG A 40 10.54 7.50 1.82
CA ARG A 40 9.19 7.28 2.35
C ARG A 40 9.06 7.93 3.73
N LYS A 41 7.86 8.42 4.04
CA LYS A 41 7.47 8.98 5.34
C LYS A 41 5.96 8.88 5.50
N GLU A 42 5.47 9.26 6.67
CA GLU A 42 4.05 9.41 6.92
C GLU A 42 3.69 10.89 7.11
N ILE A 43 2.55 11.31 6.58
CA ILE A 43 1.94 12.62 6.85
C ILE A 43 0.48 12.39 7.22
N ASP A 44 0.16 12.63 8.49
CA ASP A 44 -1.17 12.46 9.05
C ASP A 44 -1.75 11.07 8.73
N SER A 45 -1.12 9.99 9.18
CA SER A 45 -1.51 8.58 8.96
C SER A 45 -1.44 8.07 7.51
N TYR A 46 -1.22 8.93 6.52
CA TYR A 46 -1.12 8.53 5.11
C TYR A 46 0.33 8.32 4.70
N GLU A 47 0.56 7.31 3.85
CA GLU A 47 1.86 7.12 3.21
C GLU A 47 2.20 8.32 2.32
N ALA A 48 3.45 8.73 2.39
CA ALA A 48 4.00 9.81 1.60
C ALA A 48 5.44 9.51 1.18
N ILE A 49 5.89 10.20 0.14
CA ILE A 49 7.30 10.32 -0.17
C ILE A 49 7.73 11.78 -0.19
N VAL A 50 9.01 12.04 0.05
CA VAL A 50 9.65 13.32 -0.22
C VAL A 50 10.75 13.13 -1.25
N SER A 51 10.69 13.95 -2.30
CA SER A 51 11.73 14.05 -3.32
C SER A 51 12.11 15.51 -3.51
N GLY A 52 13.37 15.84 -3.22
CA GLY A 52 13.86 17.22 -3.20
C GLY A 52 13.04 18.12 -2.25
N ARG A 53 12.26 19.03 -2.82
CA ARG A 53 11.47 20.04 -2.11
C ARG A 53 9.97 19.73 -2.04
N THR A 54 9.56 18.55 -2.52
CA THR A 54 8.15 18.21 -2.69
C THR A 54 7.80 16.98 -1.88
N ASN A 55 6.76 17.09 -1.06
CA ASN A 55 6.10 15.94 -0.44
C ASN A 55 4.94 15.51 -1.35
N TYR A 56 4.80 14.19 -1.56
CA TYR A 56 3.72 13.54 -2.30
C TYR A 56 3.00 12.63 -1.32
N VAL A 57 1.73 12.90 -1.04
CA VAL A 57 0.93 12.16 -0.05
C VAL A 57 -0.23 11.48 -0.74
N GLY A 58 -0.30 10.15 -0.61
CA GLY A 58 -1.42 9.36 -1.11
C GLY A 58 -2.54 9.39 -0.08
N PHE A 59 -3.59 10.15 -0.33
CA PHE A 59 -4.72 10.28 0.59
C PHE A 59 -6.02 9.87 -0.09
N ALA A 60 -7.12 9.82 0.68
CA ALA A 60 -8.44 9.60 0.12
C ALA A 60 -9.45 10.63 0.62
N THR A 61 -10.43 10.89 -0.24
CA THR A 61 -11.61 11.69 0.04
C THR A 61 -12.85 10.79 -0.02
N ASP A 62 -13.59 10.70 1.08
CA ASP A 62 -14.92 10.08 1.09
C ASP A 62 -15.99 11.14 0.86
N LYS A 63 -16.77 10.97 -0.22
CA LYS A 63 -17.87 11.88 -0.59
C LYS A 63 -19.24 11.37 -0.13
N GLY A 64 -19.30 10.27 0.62
CA GLY A 64 -20.51 9.54 0.99
C GLY A 64 -21.11 8.72 -0.16
N SER A 65 -20.87 9.11 -1.41
CA SER A 65 -21.24 8.36 -2.63
C SER A 65 -20.10 7.53 -3.22
N GLY A 66 -18.91 7.61 -2.62
CA GLY A 66 -17.72 6.89 -3.06
C GLY A 66 -16.45 7.47 -2.44
N ILE A 67 -15.46 6.60 -2.30
CA ILE A 67 -14.15 6.91 -1.77
C ILE A 67 -13.17 7.03 -2.93
N TYR A 68 -12.51 8.18 -3.07
CA TYR A 68 -11.56 8.44 -4.14
C TYR A 68 -10.17 8.59 -3.56
N THR A 69 -9.18 7.92 -4.15
CA THR A 69 -7.78 8.18 -3.82
C THR A 69 -7.25 9.32 -4.67
N ASP A 70 -6.41 10.15 -4.05
CA ASP A 70 -5.82 11.34 -4.63
C ASP A 70 -4.34 11.45 -4.19
N MET A 71 -3.55 12.21 -4.95
CA MET A 71 -2.16 12.51 -4.65
C MET A 71 -2.02 14.00 -4.32
N PHE A 72 -1.77 14.31 -3.06
CA PHE A 72 -1.53 15.67 -2.56
C PHE A 72 -0.05 16.00 -2.66
N LEU A 73 0.28 17.04 -3.43
CA LEU A 73 1.62 17.56 -3.56
C LEU A 73 1.72 18.91 -2.88
N ILE A 74 2.78 19.07 -2.09
CA ILE A 74 3.13 20.34 -1.49
C ILE A 74 4.63 20.56 -1.62
N SER A 75 5.00 21.72 -2.15
CA SER A 75 6.39 22.08 -2.46
C SER A 75 6.67 23.51 -2.09
N HIS A 76 7.92 23.85 -1.82
CA HIS A 76 8.38 25.24 -1.66
C HIS A 76 9.37 25.59 -2.77
N SER A 77 9.57 26.87 -3.09
CA SER A 77 10.52 27.37 -4.11
C SER A 77 11.98 26.98 -3.83
N ASP A 78 12.84 27.10 -4.85
CA ASP A 78 14.30 26.99 -4.65
C ASP A 78 14.83 28.25 -3.97
N ASN A 79 16.11 28.23 -3.55
CA ASN A 79 16.80 29.37 -2.93
C ASN A 79 15.99 30.05 -1.81
N TYR A 80 15.21 29.24 -1.09
CA TYR A 80 14.26 29.70 -0.09
C TYR A 80 14.96 30.34 1.10
N GLN A 81 14.26 31.29 1.73
CA GLN A 81 14.64 31.85 3.01
C GLN A 81 14.28 30.89 4.15
N ALA A 82 15.05 30.93 5.24
CA ALA A 82 14.83 30.08 6.41
C ALA A 82 13.41 30.21 7.00
N VAL A 83 12.81 31.40 6.91
CA VAL A 83 11.42 31.64 7.35
C VAL A 83 10.41 30.84 6.51
N THR A 84 10.61 30.73 5.21
CA THR A 84 9.73 29.95 4.31
C THR A 84 9.80 28.47 4.64
N LEU A 85 11.01 27.93 4.85
CA LEU A 85 11.17 26.53 5.26
C LEU A 85 10.48 26.28 6.61
N ASN A 86 10.63 27.19 7.57
CA ASN A 86 9.96 27.08 8.87
C ASN A 86 8.42 27.06 8.74
N ILE A 87 7.84 27.92 7.89
CA ILE A 87 6.40 27.92 7.61
C ILE A 87 6.00 26.62 6.90
N TYR A 88 6.77 26.17 5.91
CA TYR A 88 6.53 24.93 5.19
C TYR A 88 6.50 23.73 6.14
N ASP A 89 7.50 23.60 7.01
CA ASP A 89 7.58 22.53 8.00
C ASP A 89 6.41 22.57 8.98
N GLN A 90 5.98 23.77 9.40
CA GLN A 90 4.78 23.93 10.22
C GLN A 90 3.51 23.51 9.48
N LEU A 91 3.38 23.83 8.18
CA LEU A 91 2.23 23.39 7.37
C LEU A 91 2.20 21.86 7.28
N ILE A 92 3.32 21.21 6.94
CA ILE A 92 3.39 19.74 6.85
C ILE A 92 3.07 19.09 8.20
N LYS A 93 3.65 19.61 9.28
CA LYS A 93 3.45 19.06 10.63
C LYS A 93 2.00 19.15 11.10
N ASN A 94 1.30 20.21 10.72
CA ASN A 94 -0.07 20.48 11.16
C ASN A 94 -1.14 20.14 10.12
N LEU A 95 -0.75 19.62 8.95
CA LEU A 95 -1.68 19.21 7.92
C LEU A 95 -2.57 18.06 8.43
N LYS A 96 -3.88 18.22 8.26
CA LYS A 96 -4.89 17.23 8.62
C LYS A 96 -5.80 16.94 7.44
N PHE A 97 -5.79 15.70 6.97
CA PHE A 97 -6.70 15.24 5.95
C PHE A 97 -8.03 14.79 6.58
N ASN A 98 -9.14 14.94 5.86
CA ASN A 98 -10.48 14.50 6.27
C ASN A 98 -10.99 15.12 7.60
N ALA A 99 -10.37 16.21 8.05
CA ALA A 99 -10.75 16.90 9.27
C ALA A 99 -12.20 17.40 9.21
N GLY A 100 -13.01 16.98 10.19
CA GLY A 100 -14.42 17.36 10.29
C GLY A 100 -15.37 16.60 9.35
N TYR A 101 -14.86 15.64 8.56
CA TYR A 101 -15.67 14.83 7.64
C TYR A 101 -15.65 13.34 7.99
N VAL A 102 -14.50 12.78 8.32
CA VAL A 102 -14.36 11.37 8.73
C VAL A 102 -14.10 11.33 10.23
N ASP A 103 -14.90 10.54 10.96
CA ASP A 103 -14.78 10.43 12.41
C ASP A 103 -13.42 9.80 12.79
N ASN A 104 -12.86 10.23 13.91
CA ASN A 104 -11.61 9.69 14.41
C ASN A 104 -11.46 9.88 15.92
N VAL A 105 -12.47 9.46 16.68
CA VAL A 105 -12.50 9.58 18.15
C VAL A 105 -11.30 8.88 18.80
N ARG A 106 -10.79 7.81 18.17
CA ARG A 106 -9.68 6.97 18.66
C ARG A 106 -9.97 6.39 20.04
N ALA A 107 -11.19 5.90 20.22
CA ALA A 107 -11.63 5.29 21.46
C ALA A 107 -12.40 3.99 21.21
N CYS A 108 -12.16 3.02 22.07
CA CYS A 108 -13.01 1.84 22.25
C CYS A 108 -14.30 2.22 22.99
N THR A 109 -15.24 1.29 23.12
CA THR A 109 -16.53 1.53 23.80
C THR A 109 -16.33 1.91 25.27
N ASN A 110 -15.32 1.33 25.92
CA ASN A 110 -14.95 1.62 27.30
C ASN A 110 -14.12 2.91 27.49
N GLY A 111 -13.85 3.67 26.43
CA GLY A 111 -13.06 4.90 26.48
C GLY A 111 -11.53 4.70 26.44
N LYS A 112 -11.03 3.46 26.32
CA LYS A 112 -9.61 3.18 26.08
C LYS A 112 -9.19 3.78 24.73
N TYR A 113 -8.05 4.48 24.70
CA TYR A 113 -7.47 5.00 23.47
C TYR A 113 -7.09 3.85 22.51
N CYS A 114 -7.40 4.02 21.23
CA CYS A 114 -7.12 3.04 20.18
C CYS A 114 -6.84 3.71 18.83
N THR A 115 -6.17 2.97 17.94
CA THR A 115 -5.93 3.34 16.54
C THR A 115 -6.32 2.25 15.56
N LYS A 116 -6.49 1.03 16.05
CA LYS A 116 -6.96 -0.16 15.33
C LYS A 116 -7.86 -1.00 16.24
N ASP A 117 -8.67 -1.87 15.65
CA ASP A 117 -9.65 -2.67 16.41
C ASP A 117 -8.97 -3.59 17.45
N SER A 118 -7.77 -4.12 17.15
CA SER A 118 -7.00 -4.94 18.09
C SER A 118 -6.46 -4.19 19.32
N ASP A 119 -6.51 -2.86 19.34
CA ASP A 119 -6.22 -2.10 20.57
C ASP A 119 -7.38 -2.19 21.58
N CYS A 120 -8.57 -2.62 21.14
CA CYS A 120 -9.77 -2.72 21.96
C CYS A 120 -9.95 -4.11 22.60
N PRO A 121 -10.70 -4.21 23.71
CA PRO A 121 -11.08 -5.51 24.27
C PRO A 121 -11.80 -6.40 23.24
N GLN A 122 -11.73 -7.71 23.44
CA GLN A 122 -12.34 -8.69 22.54
C GLN A 122 -13.82 -8.37 22.27
N GLY A 123 -14.19 -8.33 20.98
CA GLY A 123 -15.55 -8.04 20.53
C GLY A 123 -15.89 -6.55 20.41
N GLU A 124 -14.97 -5.64 20.74
CA GLU A 124 -15.12 -4.21 20.50
C GLU A 124 -14.35 -3.78 19.24
N THR A 125 -14.81 -2.71 18.59
CA THR A 125 -14.09 -2.04 17.51
C THR A 125 -13.60 -0.67 17.97
N CYS A 126 -12.53 -0.20 17.34
CA CYS A 126 -12.01 1.14 17.54
C CYS A 126 -12.76 2.13 16.65
N ASN A 127 -13.30 3.20 17.25
CA ASN A 127 -13.80 4.33 16.48
C ASN A 127 -12.62 5.18 15.97
N ALA A 128 -11.92 4.68 14.95
CA ALA A 128 -10.79 5.34 14.30
C ALA A 128 -10.95 5.32 12.78
N GLU A 129 -12.12 5.74 12.29
CA GLU A 129 -12.50 5.63 10.87
C GLU A 129 -11.49 6.30 9.94
N LYS A 130 -10.90 7.45 10.33
CA LYS A 130 -9.84 8.09 9.53
C LYS A 130 -8.55 7.27 9.50
N ASP A 131 -8.15 6.63 10.59
CA ASP A 131 -6.96 5.75 10.59
C ASP A 131 -7.22 4.47 9.78
N LYS A 132 -8.44 3.92 9.85
CA LYS A 132 -8.90 2.80 9.00
C LYS A 132 -8.85 3.17 7.52
N LEU A 133 -9.40 4.34 7.16
CA LEU A 133 -9.36 4.88 5.80
C LEU A 133 -7.92 5.02 5.32
N ALA A 134 -7.02 5.58 6.15
CA ALA A 134 -5.63 5.78 5.77
C ALA A 134 -4.90 4.46 5.52
N ARG A 135 -5.07 3.46 6.40
CA ARG A 135 -4.50 2.13 6.18
C ARG A 135 -5.02 1.47 4.92
N ASP A 136 -6.30 1.61 4.61
CA ASP A 136 -6.87 1.06 3.37
C ASP A 136 -6.30 1.73 2.12
N VAL A 137 -6.06 3.04 2.12
CA VAL A 137 -5.34 3.72 1.01
C VAL A 137 -3.94 3.14 0.83
N ILE A 138 -3.23 2.90 1.94
CA ILE A 138 -1.91 2.26 1.90
C ILE A 138 -2.02 0.84 1.33
N ARG A 139 -3.01 0.05 1.77
CA ARG A 139 -3.26 -1.30 1.25
C ARG A 139 -3.51 -1.31 -0.25
N PHE A 140 -4.30 -0.39 -0.78
CA PHE A 140 -4.48 -0.24 -2.24
C PHE A 140 -3.15 0.01 -2.95
N GLY A 141 -2.38 0.98 -2.48
CA GLY A 141 -1.09 1.31 -3.06
C GLY A 141 -0.13 0.12 -3.04
N HIS A 142 -0.03 -0.55 -1.89
CA HIS A 142 0.82 -1.73 -1.70
C HIS A 142 0.40 -2.90 -2.60
N LEU A 143 -0.89 -3.20 -2.72
CA LEU A 143 -1.39 -4.28 -3.57
C LEU A 143 -1.08 -4.01 -5.05
N ASN A 144 -1.22 -2.77 -5.51
CA ASN A 144 -0.85 -2.38 -6.88
C ASN A 144 0.67 -2.46 -7.12
N GLU A 145 1.48 -2.08 -6.13
CA GLU A 145 2.93 -2.18 -6.20
C GLU A 145 3.38 -3.65 -6.24
N MET A 146 2.81 -4.51 -5.39
CA MET A 146 3.08 -5.96 -5.41
C MET A 146 2.61 -6.62 -6.70
N LYS A 147 1.43 -6.24 -7.21
CA LYS A 147 0.96 -6.65 -8.53
C LYS A 147 2.00 -6.34 -9.60
N TYR A 148 2.53 -5.12 -9.62
CA TYR A 148 3.58 -4.74 -10.56
C TYR A 148 4.84 -5.61 -10.42
N GLN A 149 5.27 -5.93 -9.19
CA GLN A 149 6.41 -6.84 -8.98
C GLN A 149 6.13 -8.25 -9.51
N LEU A 150 4.91 -8.76 -9.34
CA LEU A 150 4.49 -10.05 -9.89
C LEU A 150 4.48 -10.04 -11.42
N GLU A 151 4.03 -8.96 -12.05
CA GLU A 151 4.11 -8.80 -13.50
C GLU A 151 5.57 -8.75 -13.98
N LYS A 152 6.43 -8.03 -13.25
CA LYS A 152 7.87 -7.95 -13.56
C LYS A 152 8.60 -9.29 -13.39
N TYR A 153 8.14 -10.11 -12.45
CA TYR A 153 8.61 -11.48 -12.28
C TYR A 153 8.30 -12.35 -13.51
N ARG A 154 7.16 -12.12 -14.19
CA ARG A 154 6.81 -12.80 -15.44
C ARG A 154 7.70 -12.39 -16.60
N GLY A 155 7.94 -11.09 -16.76
CA GLY A 155 8.76 -10.56 -17.85
C GLY A 155 9.08 -9.07 -17.72
N SER A 156 10.07 -8.62 -18.48
CA SER A 156 10.40 -7.20 -18.59
C SER A 156 10.85 -6.82 -20.00
N CYS A 157 10.70 -5.55 -20.37
CA CYS A 157 11.07 -5.07 -21.69
C CYS A 157 12.60 -5.06 -21.91
N THR A 158 13.04 -5.39 -23.13
CA THR A 158 14.45 -5.22 -23.54
C THR A 158 14.89 -3.77 -23.35
N GLY A 159 16.08 -3.55 -22.78
CA GLY A 159 16.60 -2.19 -22.52
C GLY A 159 15.96 -1.47 -21.33
N HIS A 160 14.82 -1.97 -20.84
CA HIS A 160 14.02 -1.39 -19.76
C HIS A 160 13.64 -2.47 -18.72
N PRO A 161 14.61 -3.01 -17.96
CA PRO A 161 14.36 -4.07 -16.97
C PRO A 161 13.44 -3.63 -15.82
N GLU A 162 13.20 -2.33 -15.65
CA GLU A 162 12.25 -1.74 -14.73
C GLU A 162 10.80 -1.88 -15.20
N LEU A 163 10.53 -2.03 -16.50
CA LEU A 163 9.20 -2.12 -17.09
C LEU A 163 8.74 -3.57 -17.20
N ALA A 164 7.65 -3.90 -16.49
CA ALA A 164 7.00 -5.21 -16.59
C ALA A 164 6.29 -5.39 -17.94
N CYS A 165 6.26 -6.61 -18.45
CA CYS A 165 5.55 -6.93 -19.69
C CYS A 165 5.08 -8.39 -19.72
N GLN A 166 4.04 -8.67 -20.50
CA GLN A 166 3.60 -10.03 -20.82
C GLN A 166 3.72 -10.35 -22.31
N LYS A 167 3.69 -9.33 -23.17
CA LYS A 167 3.82 -9.43 -24.63
C LYS A 167 4.52 -8.20 -25.18
N ASP A 168 5.06 -8.29 -26.40
CA ASP A 168 5.86 -7.22 -27.02
C ASP A 168 5.11 -5.89 -27.11
N SER A 169 3.79 -5.91 -27.33
CA SER A 169 2.97 -4.70 -27.40
C SER A 169 2.85 -3.93 -26.08
N ASP A 170 3.25 -4.52 -24.95
CA ASP A 170 3.27 -3.84 -23.66
C ASP A 170 4.52 -2.97 -23.51
N CYS A 171 5.53 -3.19 -24.36
CA CYS A 171 6.79 -2.47 -24.33
C CYS A 171 6.75 -1.22 -25.20
N PRO A 172 7.43 -0.13 -24.79
CA PRO A 172 7.52 1.08 -25.59
C PRO A 172 8.44 0.86 -26.81
N ASN A 173 8.47 1.85 -27.70
CA ASN A 173 9.47 1.93 -28.75
C ASN A 173 10.68 2.72 -28.26
N ASP A 174 11.84 2.46 -28.85
CA ASP A 174 13.04 3.28 -28.66
C ASP A 174 12.89 4.68 -29.31
N GLU A 175 13.91 5.53 -29.14
CA GLU A 175 13.94 6.89 -29.69
C GLU A 175 13.85 6.93 -31.23
N GLN A 176 14.22 5.84 -31.91
CA GLN A 176 14.16 5.70 -33.36
C GLN A 176 12.85 5.05 -33.84
N GLY A 177 11.95 4.71 -32.91
CA GLY A 177 10.65 4.13 -33.17
C GLY A 177 10.64 2.61 -33.35
N ALA A 178 11.74 1.90 -33.08
CA ALA A 178 11.77 0.44 -33.10
C ALA A 178 11.17 -0.12 -31.79
N PRO A 179 10.30 -1.14 -31.85
CA PRO A 179 9.67 -1.68 -30.66
C PRO A 179 10.66 -2.46 -29.79
N PHE A 180 10.66 -2.19 -28.49
CA PHE A 180 11.25 -3.14 -27.53
C PHE A 180 10.40 -4.40 -27.46
N VAL A 181 11.03 -5.53 -27.16
CA VAL A 181 10.34 -6.83 -27.04
C VAL A 181 10.26 -7.27 -25.59
N CYS A 182 9.25 -8.07 -25.29
CA CYS A 182 9.06 -8.59 -23.94
C CYS A 182 9.95 -9.81 -23.71
N LEU A 183 10.89 -9.69 -22.77
CA LEU A 183 11.68 -10.83 -22.31
C LEU A 183 10.91 -11.55 -21.21
N VAL A 184 10.21 -12.62 -21.59
CA VAL A 184 9.56 -13.53 -20.63
C VAL A 184 10.65 -14.23 -19.80
N LYS A 185 10.62 -13.98 -18.49
CA LYS A 185 11.56 -14.57 -17.51
C LYS A 185 10.98 -15.85 -16.90
N ASN A 186 9.69 -15.85 -16.59
CA ASN A 186 9.02 -16.95 -15.93
C ASN A 186 7.66 -17.27 -16.56
N ASN A 187 7.44 -18.56 -16.85
CA ASN A 187 6.19 -19.06 -17.43
C ASN A 187 5.06 -19.28 -16.41
N THR A 188 5.29 -18.98 -15.13
CA THR A 188 4.29 -18.90 -14.07
C THR A 188 4.58 -17.72 -13.16
N TYR A 189 3.63 -17.33 -12.31
CA TYR A 189 3.89 -16.59 -11.06
C TYR A 189 4.57 -17.50 -10.03
N PRO A 190 5.13 -16.97 -8.92
CA PRO A 190 5.80 -17.77 -7.90
C PRO A 190 4.91 -18.91 -7.40
N LEU A 191 5.29 -20.16 -7.71
CA LEU A 191 4.48 -21.33 -7.38
C LEU A 191 4.54 -21.73 -5.91
N LEU A 192 5.54 -21.22 -5.17
CA LEU A 192 5.77 -21.55 -3.76
C LEU A 192 5.65 -23.08 -3.52
N SER A 193 6.34 -23.87 -4.35
CA SER A 193 6.24 -25.34 -4.33
C SER A 193 6.79 -25.97 -3.05
N ALA A 194 7.59 -25.23 -2.29
CA ALA A 194 8.13 -25.57 -0.99
C ALA A 194 8.57 -24.28 -0.26
N GLY A 195 8.89 -24.37 1.02
CA GLY A 195 9.40 -23.25 1.82
C GLY A 195 8.31 -22.33 2.38
N THR A 196 7.06 -22.77 2.34
CA THR A 196 5.88 -22.13 2.95
C THR A 196 5.08 -23.20 3.69
N TYR A 197 4.19 -22.80 4.59
CA TYR A 197 3.30 -23.73 5.29
C TYR A 197 2.27 -24.40 4.37
N LEU A 198 1.74 -23.63 3.42
CA LEU A 198 0.80 -24.09 2.41
C LEU A 198 1.38 -23.85 1.02
N GLN A 199 1.51 -24.91 0.23
CA GLN A 199 2.01 -24.83 -1.14
C GLN A 199 1.20 -23.82 -1.94
N GLY A 200 1.89 -22.93 -2.68
CA GLY A 200 1.24 -21.90 -3.48
C GLY A 200 0.88 -20.64 -2.70
N SER A 201 0.95 -20.65 -1.36
CA SER A 201 0.52 -19.54 -0.52
C SER A 201 1.62 -19.01 0.40
N SER A 202 1.59 -17.70 0.62
CA SER A 202 2.30 -17.04 1.72
C SER A 202 1.48 -15.84 2.19
N VAL A 203 1.48 -15.58 3.50
CA VAL A 203 0.93 -14.35 4.08
C VAL A 203 2.01 -13.50 4.71
N SER A 204 1.79 -12.19 4.81
CA SER A 204 2.80 -11.21 5.27
C SER A 204 3.25 -11.34 6.72
N VAL A 205 2.51 -12.12 7.52
CA VAL A 205 2.88 -12.49 8.89
C VAL A 205 3.77 -13.73 8.96
N TRP A 206 3.87 -14.52 7.89
CA TRP A 206 4.76 -15.68 7.85
C TRP A 206 6.17 -15.26 7.42
N ASP A 207 7.19 -15.88 8.00
CA ASP A 207 8.60 -15.76 7.61
C ASP A 207 8.78 -16.01 6.12
N SER A 208 8.01 -16.95 5.56
CA SER A 208 8.05 -17.28 4.13
C SER A 208 7.73 -16.10 3.21
N TRP A 209 7.09 -15.04 3.70
CA TRP A 209 6.85 -13.81 2.94
C TRP A 209 8.14 -13.05 2.65
N HIS A 210 8.98 -12.90 3.67
CA HIS A 210 10.25 -12.18 3.63
C HIS A 210 11.42 -13.04 3.18
N ASP A 211 11.28 -14.36 3.27
CA ASP A 211 12.32 -15.30 2.90
C ASP A 211 12.02 -15.96 1.54
N THR A 212 11.16 -16.97 1.53
CA THR A 212 10.90 -17.81 0.35
C THR A 212 10.29 -17.00 -0.78
N PHE A 213 9.21 -16.26 -0.51
CA PHE A 213 8.48 -15.49 -1.51
C PHE A 213 9.30 -14.30 -2.00
N ALA A 214 9.89 -13.50 -1.10
CA ALA A 214 10.75 -12.39 -1.49
C ALA A 214 11.94 -12.83 -2.35
N LYS A 215 12.63 -13.92 -1.96
CA LYS A 215 13.75 -14.47 -2.73
C LYS A 215 13.35 -14.92 -4.12
N LEU A 216 12.18 -15.58 -4.24
CA LEU A 216 11.65 -15.97 -5.55
C LEU A 216 11.27 -14.77 -6.39
N LEU A 217 10.56 -13.80 -5.80
CA LEU A 217 10.14 -12.57 -6.48
C LEU A 217 11.33 -11.72 -6.93
N GLY A 218 12.47 -11.82 -6.23
CA GLY A 218 13.63 -10.95 -6.44
C GLY A 218 13.39 -9.52 -5.96
N ALA A 219 12.39 -9.33 -5.10
CA ALA A 219 12.00 -8.07 -4.49
C ALA A 219 11.43 -8.33 -3.10
N SER A 220 11.54 -7.37 -2.20
CA SER A 220 10.90 -7.44 -0.88
C SER A 220 9.42 -7.05 -1.01
N PRO A 221 8.47 -7.97 -0.80
CA PRO A 221 7.05 -7.62 -0.81
C PRO A 221 6.73 -6.71 0.38
N LEU A 222 5.72 -5.86 0.23
CA LEU A 222 5.30 -4.91 1.26
C LEU A 222 4.56 -5.62 2.38
N LEU A 223 4.38 -4.93 3.52
CA LEU A 223 3.62 -5.41 4.67
C LEU A 223 2.32 -4.66 4.84
N ASP A 224 1.33 -5.37 5.39
CA ASP A 224 0.10 -4.73 5.81
C ASP A 224 0.43 -3.67 6.88
N PRO A 225 -0.22 -2.49 6.89
CA PRO A 225 0.06 -1.47 7.90
C PRO A 225 -0.12 -1.94 9.36
N ILE A 226 -0.95 -2.96 9.58
CA ILE A 226 -1.10 -3.61 10.89
C ILE A 226 -0.19 -4.85 10.97
N ASN A 227 -0.21 -5.72 9.95
CA ASN A 227 0.58 -6.96 9.86
C ASN A 227 0.52 -7.84 11.14
N GLU A 228 -0.69 -8.12 11.61
CA GLU A 228 -0.96 -8.93 12.80
C GLU A 228 -1.93 -10.05 12.46
N VAL A 229 -1.74 -11.19 13.12
CA VAL A 229 -2.65 -12.33 13.07
C VAL A 229 -3.06 -12.71 14.49
N PHE A 230 -4.32 -13.09 14.66
CA PHE A 230 -4.90 -13.57 15.90
C PHE A 230 -5.37 -15.01 15.70
N CYS A 231 -5.02 -15.87 16.64
CA CYS A 231 -5.47 -17.25 16.75
C CYS A 231 -5.67 -17.59 18.22
N ASP A 232 -6.25 -18.77 18.49
CA ASP A 232 -6.41 -19.21 19.87
C ASP A 232 -5.04 -19.51 20.53
N ASP A 233 -4.95 -19.27 21.83
CA ASP A 233 -3.75 -19.57 22.64
C ASP A 233 -3.62 -21.08 22.93
N SER A 234 -4.20 -21.96 22.08
CA SER A 234 -4.03 -23.39 22.26
C SER A 234 -2.62 -23.83 21.87
N THR A 235 -2.17 -24.96 22.41
CA THR A 235 -0.85 -25.51 22.06
C THR A 235 -0.77 -26.05 20.61
N ALA A 236 -1.84 -25.91 19.81
CA ALA A 236 -1.90 -26.42 18.45
C ALA A 236 -1.26 -25.46 17.43
N TYR A 237 -1.36 -24.15 17.67
CA TYR A 237 -0.82 -23.13 16.78
C TYR A 237 0.55 -22.61 17.25
N ASN A 238 1.40 -22.26 16.29
CA ASN A 238 2.64 -21.54 16.56
C ASN A 238 2.41 -20.01 16.56
N ASP A 239 3.48 -19.25 16.77
CA ASP A 239 3.46 -17.77 16.78
C ASP A 239 3.04 -17.14 15.42
N GLU A 240 2.96 -17.94 14.36
CA GLU A 240 2.48 -17.55 13.02
C GLU A 240 1.06 -18.06 12.73
N CYS A 241 0.34 -18.47 13.77
CA CYS A 241 -1.02 -19.00 13.73
C CYS A 241 -1.22 -20.19 12.78
N TRP A 242 -0.20 -21.04 12.67
CA TRP A 242 -0.22 -22.27 11.89
C TRP A 242 -0.29 -23.53 12.78
N ASP A 243 -1.29 -24.37 12.53
CA ASP A 243 -1.39 -25.73 13.07
C ASP A 243 -0.76 -26.71 12.07
N LYS A 244 0.40 -27.27 12.45
CA LYS A 244 1.16 -28.21 11.62
C LYS A 244 0.49 -29.57 11.45
N ASP A 245 -0.29 -30.00 12.43
CA ASP A 245 -0.87 -31.34 12.48
C ASP A 245 -2.16 -31.38 11.65
N GLN A 246 -2.98 -30.33 11.75
CA GLN A 246 -4.18 -30.16 10.93
C GLN A 246 -3.90 -29.49 9.57
N LYS A 247 -2.72 -28.88 9.40
CA LYS A 247 -2.35 -28.06 8.24
C LYS A 247 -3.31 -26.90 8.01
N LYS A 248 -3.55 -26.14 9.08
CA LYS A 248 -4.53 -25.04 9.10
C LYS A 248 -3.90 -23.74 9.54
N PHE A 249 -4.31 -22.66 8.89
CA PHE A 249 -4.01 -21.31 9.31
C PHE A 249 -5.26 -20.71 9.97
N GLN A 250 -5.11 -20.22 11.20
CA GLN A 250 -6.17 -19.50 11.90
C GLN A 250 -5.90 -18.00 11.81
N CYS A 251 -6.94 -17.23 11.48
CA CYS A 251 -6.85 -15.78 11.40
C CYS A 251 -8.17 -15.15 11.83
N ASP A 252 -8.34 -15.07 13.15
CA ASP A 252 -9.54 -14.58 13.81
C ASP A 252 -9.83 -13.10 13.50
N ALA A 253 -10.99 -12.63 13.95
CA ALA A 253 -11.38 -11.23 13.86
C ALA A 253 -10.29 -10.29 14.40
N GLY A 254 -10.01 -9.21 13.68
CA GLY A 254 -8.89 -8.30 13.96
C GLY A 254 -7.58 -8.64 13.23
N SER A 255 -7.47 -9.83 12.59
CA SER A 255 -6.28 -10.16 11.79
C SER A 255 -6.20 -9.35 10.50
N HIS A 256 -5.04 -8.74 10.25
CA HIS A 256 -4.73 -7.93 9.07
C HIS A 256 -3.35 -8.30 8.51
N PHE A 257 -3.34 -8.78 7.27
CA PHE A 257 -2.15 -9.24 6.56
C PHE A 257 -2.42 -9.17 5.06
N TYR A 258 -1.35 -9.27 4.25
CA TYR A 258 -1.44 -9.57 2.83
C TYR A 258 -1.34 -11.07 2.60
N HIS A 259 -2.09 -11.57 1.63
CA HIS A 259 -2.05 -12.95 1.19
C HIS A 259 -1.76 -13.02 -0.30
N TYR A 260 -0.75 -13.81 -0.67
CA TYR A 260 -0.49 -14.22 -2.03
C TYR A 260 -0.84 -15.70 -2.19
N GLU A 261 -1.60 -16.02 -3.23
CA GLU A 261 -1.94 -17.40 -3.61
C GLU A 261 -1.72 -17.61 -5.11
N ALA A 262 -0.91 -18.60 -5.48
CA ALA A 262 -0.77 -19.06 -6.84
C ALA A 262 -1.92 -20.00 -7.20
N ILE A 263 -2.71 -19.66 -8.22
CA ILE A 263 -3.85 -20.45 -8.69
C ILE A 263 -3.66 -20.91 -10.14
N SER A 264 -4.43 -21.91 -10.55
CA SER A 264 -4.35 -22.48 -11.92
C SER A 264 -2.93 -22.88 -12.32
N GLY A 265 -2.18 -23.51 -11.40
CA GLY A 265 -0.79 -23.91 -11.64
C GLY A 265 0.15 -22.73 -11.87
N GLY A 266 -0.11 -21.58 -11.21
CA GLY A 266 0.68 -20.36 -11.31
C GLY A 266 0.46 -19.56 -12.60
N GLN A 267 -0.54 -19.90 -13.42
CA GLN A 267 -0.93 -19.05 -14.56
C GLN A 267 -1.69 -17.80 -14.13
N LYS A 268 -2.27 -17.83 -12.92
CA LYS A 268 -2.95 -16.72 -12.26
C LYS A 268 -2.51 -16.68 -10.80
N TYR A 269 -2.82 -15.58 -10.12
CA TYR A 269 -2.65 -15.44 -8.69
C TYR A 269 -3.84 -14.69 -8.09
N LYS A 270 -4.00 -14.80 -6.77
CA LYS A 270 -4.78 -13.87 -5.96
C LYS A 270 -3.84 -13.07 -5.07
N LEU A 271 -4.14 -11.77 -4.93
CA LEU A 271 -3.55 -10.90 -3.93
C LEU A 271 -4.69 -10.31 -3.11
N SER A 272 -4.64 -10.52 -1.80
CA SER A 272 -5.78 -10.25 -0.94
C SER A 272 -5.36 -9.61 0.38
N THR A 273 -6.27 -8.84 0.96
CA THR A 273 -6.13 -8.23 2.29
C THR A 273 -7.50 -7.99 2.92
N ASN A 274 -7.53 -7.60 4.19
CA ASN A 274 -8.74 -7.22 4.90
C ASN A 274 -8.80 -5.69 5.02
N MET A 275 -9.73 -5.09 4.27
CA MET A 275 -10.03 -3.66 4.33
C MET A 275 -10.84 -3.34 5.59
N GLU A 276 -10.62 -2.17 6.17
CA GLU A 276 -11.27 -1.72 7.42
C GLU A 276 -12.39 -0.68 7.17
N TYR A 277 -12.25 0.14 6.13
CA TYR A 277 -13.10 1.27 5.81
C TYR A 277 -13.93 0.99 4.54
N ALA A 278 -15.24 0.76 4.70
CA ALA A 278 -16.12 0.32 3.61
C ALA A 278 -17.44 1.11 3.50
N GLN A 279 -17.50 2.33 4.05
CA GLN A 279 -18.78 3.04 4.20
C GLN A 279 -19.48 3.40 2.86
N SER A 280 -18.72 3.76 1.81
CA SER A 280 -19.30 4.27 0.55
C SER A 280 -18.73 3.63 -0.73
N GLY A 281 -17.80 2.68 -0.60
CA GLY A 281 -17.19 1.92 -1.71
C GLY A 281 -16.13 2.70 -2.49
N TRP A 282 -15.07 2.01 -2.91
CA TRP A 282 -13.92 2.62 -3.58
C TRP A 282 -14.17 2.95 -5.05
N GLN A 283 -13.69 4.12 -5.48
CA GLN A 283 -13.91 4.69 -6.80
C GLN A 283 -12.59 5.19 -7.44
N PRO A 284 -12.38 4.92 -8.75
CA PRO A 284 -13.16 3.97 -9.55
C PRO A 284 -13.01 2.54 -9.01
N GLY A 285 -14.10 1.76 -9.03
CA GLY A 285 -14.12 0.36 -8.60
C GLY A 285 -13.47 -0.61 -9.61
N ASN A 286 -12.55 -0.10 -10.44
CA ASN A 286 -11.89 -0.84 -11.51
C ASN A 286 -10.73 -1.72 -11.01
N ILE A 287 -10.38 -1.62 -9.73
CA ILE A 287 -9.44 -2.54 -9.09
C ILE A 287 -10.23 -3.64 -8.40
N THR A 288 -10.18 -4.83 -8.98
CA THR A 288 -10.57 -6.06 -8.30
C THR A 288 -9.46 -6.43 -7.33
N ILE A 289 -9.57 -5.95 -6.08
CA ILE A 289 -8.88 -6.60 -4.96
C ILE A 289 -9.77 -7.76 -4.57
N ASP A 290 -9.27 -8.98 -4.72
CA ASP A 290 -9.96 -10.14 -4.16
C ASP A 290 -9.88 -9.96 -2.63
N SER A 291 -10.99 -9.63 -1.97
CA SER A 291 -11.02 -9.65 -0.51
C SER A 291 -10.63 -11.06 -0.06
N VAL A 292 -9.83 -11.19 1.00
CA VAL A 292 -9.67 -12.51 1.62
C VAL A 292 -11.06 -12.90 2.07
N ASP A 293 -11.69 -13.89 1.41
CA ASP A 293 -12.80 -14.56 2.03
C ASP A 293 -12.20 -15.31 3.22
N LYS A 294 -12.24 -14.66 4.38
CA LYS A 294 -11.72 -15.21 5.63
C LYS A 294 -12.27 -16.61 5.84
N SER A 295 -13.50 -16.91 5.40
CA SER A 295 -14.09 -18.23 5.60
C SER A 295 -13.48 -19.36 4.75
N GLU A 296 -12.82 -19.03 3.63
CA GLU A 296 -12.17 -20.04 2.77
C GLU A 296 -10.70 -20.27 3.13
N PHE A 297 -9.97 -19.23 3.55
CA PHE A 297 -8.54 -19.32 3.86
C PHE A 297 -8.23 -19.38 5.37
N CYS A 298 -8.94 -18.61 6.18
CA CYS A 298 -8.85 -18.71 7.65
C CYS A 298 -9.73 -19.86 8.12
N SER A 299 -9.19 -20.70 8.99
CA SER A 299 -10.03 -21.55 9.81
C SER A 299 -10.69 -20.67 10.88
N ASN A 300 -12.02 -20.57 10.85
CA ASN A 300 -12.82 -20.02 11.96
C ASN A 300 -13.23 -21.13 12.93
#